data_AF-A0A9E2KCA4-F1
#
_entry.id   AF-A0A9E2KCA4-F1
#
_cell.length_a   1.000
_cell.length_b   1.000
_cell.length_c   1.000
_cell.angle_alpha   90.00
_cell.angle_beta   90.00
_cell.angle_gamma   90.00
#
_symmetry.space_group_name_H-M   'P 1'
#
loop_
_entity.id
_entity.type
_entity.pdbx_description
1 polymer ?
#
loop_
_entity_poly.entity_id
_entity_poly.type
_entity_poly.pdbx_seq_one_letter_code
_entity_poly.pdbx_strand_id
1 'polypeptide(L)' 'MGKYRNLEAVKAYIDENENRLKSCKHHEFQRPNNDSLYNFTYICRHCGGRVDLMAKTYYEIGYQHGRQA' A
#
# COMPACT_ATOMS: atom_id res chain seq x y z
N MET A 1 12.67 19.63 -8.34
CA MET A 1 12.52 18.80 -9.56
C MET A 1 11.76 17.53 -9.17
N GLY A 2 10.49 17.41 -9.59
CA GLY A 2 9.57 16.36 -9.15
C GLY A 2 9.97 14.97 -9.65
N LYS A 3 9.89 13.96 -8.78
CA LYS A 3 10.33 12.57 -9.04
C LYS A 3 9.61 11.84 -10.18
N TYR A 4 8.56 12.43 -10.77
CA TYR A 4 7.81 11.85 -11.88
C TYR A 4 7.60 12.92 -12.96
N ARG A 5 8.31 12.78 -14.09
CA ARG A 5 8.28 13.74 -15.21
C ARG A 5 7.13 13.50 -16.21
N ASN A 6 6.33 12.43 -16.04
CA ASN A 6 5.29 12.06 -17.00
C ASN A 6 4.10 11.34 -16.34
N LEU A 7 2.86 11.67 -16.74
CA LEU A 7 1.62 11.08 -16.21
C LEU A 7 1.58 9.56 -16.37
N GLU A 8 2.13 9.05 -17.48
CA GLU A 8 2.23 7.62 -17.75
C GLU A 8 3.09 6.88 -16.73
N ALA A 9 4.16 7.51 -16.24
CA ALA A 9 5.01 6.91 -15.21
C ALA A 9 4.31 6.84 -13.84
N VAL A 10 3.47 7.84 -13.54
CA VAL A 10 2.62 7.82 -12.33
C VAL A 10 1.58 6.72 -12.43
N LYS A 11 0.93 6.59 -13.59
CA LYS A 11 -0.05 5.53 -13.84
C LYS A 11 0.58 4.14 -13.72
N ALA A 12 1.71 3.90 -14.39
CA ALA A 12 2.43 2.62 -14.30
C ALA A 12 2.84 2.28 -12.86
N TYR A 13 3.26 3.28 -12.08
CA TYR A 13 3.58 3.08 -10.66
C TYR A 13 2.35 2.68 -9.83
N ILE A 14 1.18 3.29 -10.08
CA ILE A 14 -0.08 2.94 -9.42
C ILE A 14 -0.50 1.51 -9.80
N ASP A 15 -0.49 1.18 -11.09
CA ASP A 15 -0.84 -0.16 -11.60
C ASP A 15 0.07 -1.24 -11.01
N GLU A 16 1.39 -1.00 -10.95
CA GLU A 16 2.34 -1.93 -10.33
C GLU A 16 2.03 -2.13 -8.83
N ASN A 17 1.73 -1.05 -8.12
CA ASN A 17 1.38 -1.10 -6.71
C ASN A 17 0.08 -1.88 -6.46
N GLU A 18 -0.95 -1.65 -7.26
CA GLU A 18 -2.20 -2.39 -7.19
C GLU A 18 -2.01 -3.89 -7.47
N ASN A 19 -1.22 -4.24 -8.48
CA ASN A 19 -0.94 -5.64 -8.81
C ASN A 19 -0.19 -6.37 -7.68
N ARG A 20 0.78 -5.69 -7.04
CA ARG A 20 1.46 -6.21 -5.85
C ARG A 20 0.49 -6.43 -4.69
N LEU A 21 -0.47 -5.52 -4.51
CA LEU A 21 -1.46 -5.65 -3.45
C LEU A 21 -2.42 -6.81 -3.72
N LYS A 22 -3.02 -6.88 -4.92
CA LYS A 22 -3.96 -7.94 -5.33
C LYS A 22 -3.34 -9.34 -5.28
N SER A 23 -2.05 -9.46 -5.58
CA SER A 23 -1.33 -10.74 -5.57
C SER A 23 -0.93 -11.20 -4.16
N CYS A 24 -1.02 -10.33 -3.16
CA CYS A 24 -0.59 -10.62 -1.80
C CYS A 24 -1.73 -11.25 -1.00
N LYS A 25 -1.58 -12.51 -0.61
CA LYS A 25 -2.60 -13.23 0.18
C LYS A 25 -2.65 -12.82 1.65
N HIS A 26 -1.60 -12.18 2.14
CA HIS A 26 -1.45 -11.79 3.53
C HIS A 26 -0.78 -10.42 3.60
N HIS A 27 -1.54 -9.41 3.99
CA HIS A 27 -1.04 -8.06 4.12
C HIS A 27 -0.62 -7.77 5.56
N GLU A 28 0.65 -7.45 5.77
CA GLU A 28 1.16 -6.93 7.03
C GLU A 28 1.73 -5.54 6.78
N PHE A 29 0.95 -4.50 7.12
CA PHE A 29 1.31 -3.12 6.86
C PHE A 29 2.11 -2.50 8.01
N GLN A 30 3.29 -1.97 7.70
CA GLN A 30 4.12 -1.22 8.65
C GLN A 30 4.26 0.23 8.19
N ARG A 31 4.31 1.16 9.16
CA ARG A 31 4.68 2.54 8.89
C ARG A 31 6.21 2.62 8.67
N PRO A 32 6.69 3.20 7.56
CA PRO A 32 8.12 3.40 7.38
C PRO A 32 8.64 4.37 8.44
N ASN A 33 9.80 4.08 9.03
CA ASN A 33 10.45 4.90 10.07
C ASN A 33 10.89 6.29 9.58
N ASN A 34 10.53 6.70 8.36
CA ASN A 34 10.93 7.98 7.81
C ASN A 34 9.86 9.03 8.17
N ASP A 35 10.21 9.78 9.21
CA ASP A 35 9.45 10.74 10.03
C ASP A 35 8.96 11.99 9.26
N SER A 36 8.46 11.84 8.03
CA SER A 36 7.65 12.91 7.44
C SER A 36 6.27 12.84 8.07
N LEU A 37 6.01 13.73 9.03
CA LEU A 37 4.71 13.99 9.67
C LEU A 37 3.52 14.04 8.70
N TYR A 38 3.79 14.30 7.42
CA TYR A 38 2.81 14.43 6.33
C TYR A 38 2.62 13.18 5.46
N ASN A 39 3.45 12.14 5.60
CA ASN A 39 3.32 10.89 4.82
C ASN A 39 2.66 9.79 5.65
N PHE A 40 1.33 9.69 5.54
CA PHE A 40 0.52 8.62 6.13
C PHE A 40 0.51 7.36 5.25
N THR A 41 1.65 7.00 4.67
CA THR A 41 1.78 5.83 3.80
C THR A 41 2.28 4.64 4.60
N TYR A 42 1.59 3.52 4.49
CA TYR A 42 1.96 2.23 5.05
C TYR A 42 2.48 1.32 3.94
N ILE A 43 3.44 0.46 4.28
CA ILE A 43 4.08 -0.45 3.34
C ILE A 43 3.84 -1.88 3.81
N CYS A 44 3.32 -2.73 2.92
CA CYS A 44 3.18 -4.15 3.18
C CYS A 44 4.57 -4.81 3.24
N ARG A 45 4.88 -5.53 4.32
CA ARG A 45 6.16 -6.25 4.47
C ARG A 45 6.33 -7.40 3.48
N HIS A 46 5.24 -7.98 2.98
CA HIS A 46 5.29 -9.15 2.10
C HIS A 46 5.43 -8.79 0.62
N CYS A 47 4.68 -7.80 0.14
CA CYS A 47 4.68 -7.43 -1.28
C CYS A 47 5.33 -6.07 -1.57
N GLY A 48 5.71 -5.30 -0.55
CA GLY A 48 6.23 -3.95 -0.71
C GLY A 48 5.19 -2.94 -1.22
N GLY A 49 3.93 -3.35 -1.36
CA GLY A 49 2.82 -2.50 -1.78
C GLY A 49 2.55 -1.39 -0.75
N ARG A 50 2.18 -0.22 -1.22
CA ARG A 50 1.96 0.99 -0.44
C ARG A 50 0.49 1.37 -0.41
N VAL A 51 -0.01 1.71 0.78
CA VAL A 51 -1.40 2.11 1.00
C VAL A 51 -1.46 3.29 1.97
N ASP A 52 -2.54 4.05 1.95
CA ASP A 52 -2.85 5.03 2.99
C ASP A 52 -3.52 4.37 4.22
N LEU A 53 -3.82 5.17 5.24
CA LEU A 53 -4.44 4.70 6.48
C LEU A 53 -5.84 4.06 6.27
N MET A 54 -6.68 4.63 5.41
CA MET A 54 -8.01 4.09 5.15
C MET A 54 -7.90 2.75 4.43
N ALA A 55 -7.07 2.67 3.40
CA ALA A 55 -6.83 1.42 2.69
C ALA A 55 -6.22 0.34 3.59
N LYS A 56 -5.25 0.67 4.45
CA LYS A 56 -4.74 -0.24 5.49
C LYS A 56 -5.88 -0.80 6.34
N THR A 57 -6.72 0.08 6.86
CA THR A 57 -7.83 -0.29 7.75
C THR A 57 -8.81 -1.22 7.02
N TYR A 58 -9.13 -0.95 5.75
CA TYR A 58 -9.97 -1.82 4.94
C TYR A 58 -9.39 -3.23 4.78
N TYR A 59 -8.09 -3.35 4.45
CA TYR A 59 -7.43 -4.65 4.34
C TYR A 59 -7.36 -5.40 5.67
N GLU A 60 -7.10 -4.71 6.78
CA GLU A 60 -7.07 -5.32 8.12
C GLU A 60 -8.44 -5.83 8.55
N ILE A 61 -9.50 -5.04 8.37
CA ILE A 61 -10.89 -5.43 8.65
C ILE A 61 -11.31 -6.60 7.75
N GLY A 62 -11.05 -6.50 6.44
CA GLY A 62 -11.33 -7.58 5.49
C GLY A 62 -10.63 -8.88 5.86
N TYR A 63 -9.37 -8.80 6.31
CA TYR A 63 -8.62 -9.97 6.79
C TYR A 63 -9.19 -10.55 8.10
N GLN A 64 -9.62 -9.70 9.04
CA GLN A 64 -10.26 -10.14 10.28
C GLN A 64 -11.56 -10.89 10.01
N HIS A 65 -12.41 -10.39 9.10
CA HIS A 65 -13.66 -11.05 8.74
C HIS A 65 -13.47 -12.26 7.82
N GLY A 66 -12.48 -12.22 6.92
CA GLY A 66 -12.13 -13.36 6.06
C GLY A 66 -11.54 -14.55 6.81
N ARG A 67 -10.95 -14.34 8.01
CA ARG A 67 -10.49 -15.42 8.89
C ARG A 67 -11.61 -16.12 9.68
N GLN A 68 -12.81 -15.54 9.70
CA GLN A 68 -13.97 -16.08 10.42
C GLN A 68 -14.93 -16.87 9.49
N ALA A 69 -14.58 -17.05 8.22
CA ALA A 69 -15.32 -17.85 7.24
C ALA A 69 -14.69 -19.24 7.06
#